data_AF-A0A376FCH5-F1
#
_entry.id   AF-A0A376FCH5-F1
#
_cell.length_a   1.000
_cell.length_b   1.000
_cell.length_c   1.000
_cell.angle_alpha   90.00
_cell.angle_beta   90.00
_cell.angle_gamma   90.00
#
_symmetry.space_group_name_H-M   'P 1'
#
loop_
_entity.id
_entity.type
_entity.pdbx_description
1 polymer ?
#
loop_
_entity_poly.entity_id
_entity_poly.type
_entity_poly.pdbx_seq_one_letter_code
_entity_poly.pdbx_strand_id
1 'polypeptide(L)' 'MRVVYQKPVAIRHNGLTAESKGLMWKRISQLIEQFLDALWLEKNLAENTLSAYRRDLTMLVEWLAHRGLSLASAQA' A
#
# COMPACT_ATOMS: atom_id res chain seq x y z
N MET A 1 17.75 8.43 4.64
CA MET A 1 17.07 7.27 4.03
C MET A 1 15.72 7.76 3.49
N ARG A 2 15.54 7.79 2.17
CA ARG A 2 14.43 8.51 1.51
C ARG A 2 13.15 7.65 1.63
N VAL A 3 12.25 8.03 2.53
CA VAL A 3 10.91 7.43 2.56
C VAL A 3 10.19 7.92 1.31
N VAL A 4 10.15 7.09 0.27
CA VAL A 4 9.40 7.40 -0.95
C VAL A 4 7.92 7.20 -0.65
N TYR A 5 7.33 8.17 0.04
CA TYR A 5 5.89 8.33 0.05
C TYR A 5 5.48 8.75 -1.36
N GLN A 6 5.13 7.77 -2.19
CA GLN A 6 4.28 8.02 -3.34
C GLN A 6 2.96 8.56 -2.77
N LYS A 7 2.78 9.88 -2.85
CA LYS A 7 1.54 10.53 -2.41
C LYS A 7 0.42 10.13 -3.39
N PRO A 8 -0.77 9.77 -2.89
CA PRO A 8 -1.86 9.37 -3.76
C PRO A 8 -2.25 10.53 -4.68
N VAL A 9 -2.53 10.22 -5.95
CA VAL A 9 -3.27 11.10 -6.86
C VAL A 9 -4.56 11.51 -6.12
N ALA A 10 -4.97 12.78 -6.24
CA ALA A 10 -6.06 13.34 -5.43
C ALA A 10 -7.40 12.61 -5.68
N ILE A 11 -7.65 11.54 -4.94
CA ILE A 11 -8.91 10.79 -4.95
C ILE A 11 -10.01 11.73 -4.46
N ARG A 12 -10.94 12.08 -5.34
CA ARG A 12 -12.11 12.93 -5.05
C ARG A 12 -13.14 12.08 -4.28
N HIS A 13 -12.97 11.89 -2.98
CA HIS A 13 -14.02 11.32 -2.13
C HIS A 13 -14.39 12.23 -0.95
N ASN A 14 -15.69 12.37 -0.79
CA ASN A 14 -16.47 13.08 0.21
C ASN A 14 -16.03 12.75 1.64
N GLY A 15 -15.53 13.73 2.41
CA GLY A 15 -15.59 13.71 3.89
C GLY A 15 -14.39 13.20 4.72
N LEU A 16 -13.30 12.67 4.16
CA LEU A 16 -12.10 12.31 4.94
C LEU A 16 -11.06 13.44 4.90
N THR A 17 -10.73 14.01 6.06
CA THR A 17 -9.73 15.08 6.18
C THR A 17 -8.34 14.61 5.70
N ALA A 18 -7.54 15.51 5.12
CA ALA A 18 -6.24 15.20 4.54
C ALA A 18 -5.26 14.54 5.53
N GLU A 19 -5.35 14.88 6.83
CA GLU A 19 -4.56 14.26 7.90
C GLU A 19 -4.91 12.78 8.12
N SER A 20 -6.20 12.45 8.19
CA SER A 20 -6.69 11.08 8.40
C SER A 20 -6.26 10.17 7.24
N LYS A 21 -6.29 10.69 6.01
CA LYS A 21 -5.86 9.97 4.81
C LYS A 21 -4.35 9.70 4.81
N GLY A 22 -3.54 10.63 5.30
CA GLY A 22 -2.09 10.47 5.44
C GLY A 22 -1.70 9.37 6.43
N LEU A 23 -2.39 9.30 7.57
CA LEU A 23 -2.14 8.26 8.59
C LEU A 23 -2.56 6.87 8.10
N MET A 24 -3.68 6.78 7.39
CA MET A 24 -4.13 5.52 6.78
C MET A 24 -3.13 4.99 5.76
N TRP A 25 -2.64 5.87 4.88
CA TRP A 25 -1.65 5.49 3.88
C TRP A 25 -0.36 5.00 4.51
N LYS A 26 0.14 5.68 5.55
CA LYS A 26 1.31 5.26 6.32
C LYS A 26 1.17 3.83 6.86
N ARG A 27 0.03 3.49 7.47
CA ARG A 27 -0.23 2.13 7.96
C ARG A 27 -0.23 1.09 6.84
N ILE A 28 -0.87 1.40 5.71
CA ILE A 28 -0.98 0.45 4.59
C ILE A 28 0.39 0.22 3.94
N SER A 29 1.17 1.28 3.71
CA SER A 29 2.54 1.13 3.21
C SER A 29 3.41 0.28 4.14
N GLN A 30 3.30 0.46 5.46
CA GLN A 30 4.03 -0.37 6.41
C GLN A 30 3.62 -1.85 6.34
N LEU A 31 2.34 -2.16 6.11
CA LEU A 31 1.88 -3.55 5.94
C LEU A 31 2.42 -4.18 4.66
N ILE A 32 2.45 -3.43 3.56
CA ILE A 32 3.02 -3.91 2.29
C ILE A 32 4.51 -4.23 2.46
N GLU A 33 5.29 -3.34 3.06
CA GLU A 33 6.72 -3.58 3.26
C GLU A 33 6.96 -4.81 4.16
N GLN A 34 6.21 -4.96 5.26
CA GLN A 34 6.32 -6.15 6.13
C GLN A 34 6.00 -7.46 5.39
N PHE A 35 5.00 -7.45 4.51
CA PHE A 35 4.65 -8.61 3.69
C PHE A 35 5.76 -8.94 2.67
N LEU A 36 6.33 -7.92 2.04
CA LEU A 36 7.45 -8.09 1.10
C LEU A 36 8.72 -8.58 1.81
N ASP A 37 9.01 -8.08 3.01
CA ASP A 37 10.14 -8.53 3.83
C ASP A 37 9.99 -10.01 4.21
N ALA A 38 8.79 -10.45 4.59
CA ALA A 38 8.50 -11.86 4.87
C ALA A 38 8.68 -12.74 3.63
N LEU A 39 8.16 -12.31 2.47
CA LEU A 39 8.34 -13.04 1.20
C LEU A 39 9.80 -13.11 0.76
N TRP A 40 10.57 -12.04 0.99
CA TRP A 40 11.99 -12.01 0.67
C TRP A 40 12.77 -13.05 1.48
N LEU A 41 12.51 -13.11 2.80
CA LEU A 41 13.19 -14.01 3.71
C LEU A 41 12.91 -15.49 3.42
N GLU A 42 11.67 -15.83 3.03
CA GLU A 42 11.25 -17.22 2.84
C GLU A 42 11.63 -17.83 1.48
N LYS A 43 11.84 -17.01 0.46
CA LYS A 43 11.88 -17.48 -0.94
C LYS A 43 13.10 -16.98 -1.72
N ASN A 44 14.00 -16.20 -1.10
CA ASN A 44 15.18 -15.61 -1.73
C ASN A 44 14.85 -14.88 -3.05
N LEU A 45 13.73 -14.13 -3.05
CA LEU A 45 13.24 -13.43 -4.24
C LEU A 45 14.25 -12.36 -4.69
N ALA A 46 14.37 -12.20 -6.01
CA ALA A 46 15.09 -11.08 -6.58
C ALA A 46 14.39 -9.75 -6.27
N GLU A 47 15.17 -8.68 -6.06
CA GLU A 47 14.67 -7.32 -5.79
C GLU A 47 13.72 -6.79 -6.89
N ASN A 48 13.93 -7.22 -8.13
CA ASN A 48 13.08 -6.89 -9.27
C ASN A 48 11.67 -7.46 -9.11
N THR A 49 11.56 -8.68 -8.59
CA THR A 49 10.28 -9.33 -8.32
C THR A 49 9.57 -8.63 -7.17
N LEU A 50 10.26 -8.34 -6.06
CA LEU A 50 9.69 -7.58 -4.94
C LEU A 50 9.20 -6.20 -5.36
N SER A 51 9.93 -5.52 -6.24
CA SER A 51 9.56 -4.21 -6.75
C SER A 51 8.30 -4.26 -7.64
N ALA A 52 8.13 -5.32 -8.43
CA ALA A 52 6.90 -5.57 -9.18
C ALA A 52 5.72 -5.78 -8.23
N TYR A 53 5.84 -6.69 -7.26
CA TYR A 53 4.81 -6.95 -6.25
C TYR A 53 4.45 -5.68 -5.46
N ARG A 54 5.43 -4.88 -5.04
CA ARG A 54 5.18 -3.59 -4.36
C ARG A 54 4.29 -2.68 -5.20
N ARG A 55 4.58 -2.60 -6.50
CA ARG A 55 3.85 -1.74 -7.43
C ARG A 55 2.41 -2.21 -7.62
N ASP A 56 2.24 -3.52 -7.82
CA ASP A 56 0.92 -4.14 -7.97
C ASP A 56 0.07 -3.99 -6.69
N LEU A 57 0.65 -4.23 -5.51
CA LEU A 57 -0.01 -4.06 -4.23
C LEU A 57 -0.40 -2.59 -3.98
N THR A 58 0.47 -1.65 -4.34
CA THR A 58 0.17 -0.22 -4.23
C THR A 58 -1.03 0.15 -5.11
N MET A 59 -1.06 -0.30 -6.37
CA MET A 59 -2.18 -0.08 -7.28
C MET A 59 -3.48 -0.72 -6.76
N LEU A 60 -3.41 -1.91 -6.16
CA LEU A 60 -4.57 -2.57 -5.56
C LEU A 60 -5.14 -1.75 -4.40
N VAL A 61 -4.30 -1.24 -3.50
CA VAL A 61 -4.72 -0.37 -2.39
C VAL A 61 -5.39 0.89 -2.92
N GLU A 62 -4.82 1.51 -3.95
CA GLU A 62 -5.39 2.71 -4.56
C GLU A 62 -6.77 2.44 -5.18
N TRP A 63 -6.93 1.28 -5.82
CA TRP A 63 -8.20 0.85 -6.37
C TRP A 63 -9.25 0.57 -5.29
N LEU A 64 -8.85 -0.08 -4.19
CA LEU A 64 -9.74 -0.32 -3.04
C LEU A 64 -10.13 1.00 -2.35
N ALA A 65 -9.19 1.91 -2.15
CA ALA A 65 -9.43 3.22 -1.57
C ALA A 65 -10.37 4.07 -2.44
N HIS A 66 -10.30 3.95 -3.77
CA HIS A 66 -11.28 4.55 -4.70
C HIS A 66 -12.69 3.99 -4.54
N ARG A 67 -12.85 2.79 -3.98
CA ARG A 67 -14.16 2.17 -3.76
C ARG A 67 -14.65 2.31 -2.31
N GLY A 68 -13.89 3.01 -1.46
CA GLY A 68 -14.15 3.08 -0.02
C GLY A 68 -13.93 1.74 0.70
N LEU A 69 -13.26 0.79 0.04
CA LEU A 69 -12.91 -0.51 0.61
C LEU A 69 -11.53 -0.43 1.26
N SER A 70 -11.29 -1.28 2.26
CA SER A 70 -10.00 -1.36 2.95
C SER A 70 -9.40 -2.74 2.75
N LEU A 71 -8.07 -2.86 2.85
CA LEU A 71 -7.41 -4.17 2.83
C LEU A 71 -7.96 -5.14 3.89
N ALA A 72 -8.47 -4.61 5.01
CA ALA A 72 -9.04 -5.42 6.09
C ALA A 72 -10.30 -6.18 5.68
N SER A 73 -11.03 -5.74 4.64
CA SER A 73 -12.18 -6.48 4.11
C SER A 73 -11.79 -7.53 3.06
N ALA A 74 -10.52 -7.63 2.68
CA ALA A 74 -9.99 -8.56 1.70
C ALA A 74 -9.29 -9.76 2.35
N GLN A 75 -9.77 -10.21 3.52
CA GLN A 75 -9.36 -11.51 4.08
C GLN A 75 -10.16 -12.62 3.39
N ALA A 76 -9.44 -13.52 2.72
CA ALA A 76 -9.95 -14.82 2.27
C ALA A 76 -9.74 -15.86 3.38
#